data_AF-A0A9D8KFC8-F1
#
_entry.id   AF-A0A9D8KFC8-F1
#
_cell.length_a   1.000
_cell.length_b   1.000
_cell.length_c   1.000
_cell.angle_alpha   90.00
_cell.angle_beta   90.00
_cell.angle_gamma   90.00
#
_symmetry.space_group_name_H-M   'P 1'
#
loop_
_entity.id
_entity.type
_entity.pdbx_description
1 polymer ?
#
loop_
_entity_poly.entity_id
_entity_poly.type
_entity_poly.pdbx_seq_one_letter_code
_entity_poly.pdbx_strand_id
1 'polypeptide(L)'
;MEKKSFYKRFISPQLTVIIIMAISFLVYHYSHMLKNYTLFQILSTSSGILIMLTLWFGTFYIYSLAYLRGASLFERIVACFIPAFLWATKESIIMAGIYSVPEAIYFYLSVVDQWLVSTMIAEMGISELLLRRAARKRGVVHKRGPAVAIIAIVIGIGNFLFTLLWDVGVNHFYIFMDGYRAIFCSGMM
;
A
#
# COMPACT_ATOMS: atom_id res chain seq x y z
N MET A 1 -7.10 25.28 -8.65
CA MET A 1 -5.74 25.00 -8.15
C MET A 1 -4.82 25.05 -9.34
N GLU A 2 -3.72 25.79 -9.25
CA GLU A 2 -2.74 25.86 -10.33
C GLU A 2 -2.04 24.51 -10.49
N LYS A 3 -1.95 24.04 -11.74
CA LYS A 3 -1.37 22.73 -12.06
C LYS A 3 0.16 22.84 -11.99
N LYS A 4 0.77 22.22 -10.98
CA LYS A 4 2.24 22.18 -10.88
C LYS A 4 2.85 21.27 -11.94
N SER A 5 4.18 21.38 -12.11
CA SER A 5 4.95 20.51 -13.01
C SER A 5 4.73 19.02 -12.70
N PHE A 6 4.81 18.16 -13.71
CA PHE A 6 4.60 16.72 -13.58
C PHE A 6 5.45 16.11 -12.46
N TYR A 7 6.74 16.48 -12.42
CA TYR A 7 7.66 16.05 -11.37
C TYR A 7 7.15 16.37 -9.97
N LYS A 8 6.73 17.62 -9.73
CA LYS A 8 6.24 18.03 -8.42
C LYS A 8 4.91 17.38 -8.09
N ARG A 9 3.98 17.21 -9.03
CA ARG A 9 2.63 16.68 -8.74
C ARG A 9 2.56 15.16 -8.63
N PHE A 10 3.38 14.44 -9.39
CA PHE A 10 3.31 12.98 -9.53
C PHE A 10 4.52 12.28 -8.89
N ILE A 11 5.74 12.61 -9.35
CA ILE A 11 6.97 11.89 -8.95
C ILE A 11 7.35 12.18 -7.49
N SER A 12 7.37 13.45 -7.09
CA SER A 12 7.87 13.86 -5.77
C SER A 12 7.15 13.18 -4.59
N PRO A 13 5.81 13.12 -4.52
CA PRO A 13 5.13 12.46 -3.40
C PRO A 13 5.48 10.97 -3.28
N GLN A 14 5.56 10.27 -4.41
CA GLN A 14 5.91 8.85 -4.47
C GLN A 14 7.34 8.64 -4.00
N LEU A 15 8.27 9.44 -4.51
CA LEU A 15 9.68 9.36 -4.17
C LEU A 15 9.91 9.55 -2.67
N THR A 16 9.17 10.47 -2.03
CA THR A 16 9.24 10.65 -0.58
C THR A 16 8.87 9.37 0.18
N VAL A 17 7.74 8.74 -0.16
CA VAL A 17 7.30 7.49 0.50
C VAL A 17 8.30 6.36 0.22
N ILE A 18 8.75 6.20 -1.02
CA ILE A 18 9.69 5.16 -1.43
C ILE A 18 11.04 5.31 -0.73
N ILE A 19 11.58 6.53 -0.63
CA ILE A 19 12.86 6.77 0.05
C ILE A 19 12.75 6.44 1.54
N ILE A 20 11.69 6.88 2.21
CA ILE A 20 11.48 6.57 3.63
C ILE A 20 11.36 5.06 3.82
N MET A 21 10.52 4.41 3.01
CA MET A 21 10.33 2.96 3.04
C MET A 21 11.64 2.20 2.80
N ALA A 22 12.44 2.61 1.82
CA ALA A 22 13.72 1.97 1.48
C ALA A 22 14.76 2.15 2.59
N ILE A 23 14.93 3.37 3.13
CA ILE A 23 15.85 3.63 4.23
C ILE A 23 15.43 2.83 5.47
N SER A 24 14.15 2.88 5.84
CA SER A 24 13.64 2.11 6.98
C SER A 24 13.81 0.62 6.77
N PHE A 25 13.58 0.09 5.55
CA PHE A 25 13.82 -1.31 5.23
C PHE A 25 15.30 -1.70 5.41
N LEU A 26 16.23 -0.90 4.91
CA LEU A 26 17.66 -1.16 5.05
C LEU A 26 18.09 -1.12 6.53
N VAL A 27 17.65 -0.11 7.30
CA VAL A 27 17.98 -0.03 8.72
C VAL A 27 17.39 -1.21 9.48
N TYR A 28 16.12 -1.57 9.21
CA TYR A 28 15.48 -2.74 9.80
C TYR A 28 16.29 -4.01 9.52
N HIS A 29 16.61 -4.26 8.25
CA HIS A 29 17.27 -5.47 7.81
C HIS A 29 18.70 -5.58 8.34
N TYR A 30 19.49 -4.51 8.30
CA TYR A 30 20.90 -4.55 8.72
C TYR A 30 21.12 -4.27 10.21
N SER A 31 20.09 -3.89 10.98
CA SER A 31 20.22 -3.62 12.41
C SER A 31 20.77 -4.81 13.21
N HIS A 32 20.53 -6.05 12.78
CA HIS A 32 21.02 -7.27 13.44
C HIS A 32 22.55 -7.40 13.45
N MET A 33 23.26 -6.68 12.57
CA MET A 33 24.73 -6.67 12.53
C MET A 33 25.34 -5.85 13.67
N LEU A 34 24.53 -5.10 14.42
CA LEU A 34 24.99 -4.30 15.55
C LEU A 34 25.25 -5.18 16.77
N LYS A 35 26.44 -5.05 17.36
CA LYS A 35 26.82 -5.76 18.59
C LYS A 35 26.06 -5.27 19.83
N ASN A 36 25.56 -4.03 19.81
CA ASN A 36 24.83 -3.45 20.92
C ASN A 36 23.34 -3.81 20.83
N TYR A 37 22.86 -4.63 21.76
CA TYR A 37 21.49 -5.13 21.79
C TYR A 37 20.44 -4.01 21.89
N THR A 38 20.67 -3.01 22.73
CA THR A 38 19.74 -1.89 22.91
C THR A 38 19.61 -1.07 21.64
N LEU A 39 20.73 -0.78 20.98
CA LEU A 39 20.74 -0.04 19.72
C LEU A 39 20.05 -0.83 18.60
N PHE A 40 20.30 -2.15 18.52
CA PHE A 40 19.60 -3.05 17.62
C PHE A 40 18.08 -2.98 17.82
N GLN A 41 17.60 -3.16 19.06
CA GLN A 41 16.16 -3.14 19.36
C GLN A 41 15.50 -1.83 18.96
N ILE A 42 16.10 -0.69 19.31
CA ILE A 42 15.54 0.63 19.00
C ILE A 42 15.46 0.84 17.49
N LEU A 43 16.54 0.55 16.75
CA LEU A 43 16.59 0.75 15.31
C LEU A 43 15.66 -0.20 14.56
N SER A 44 15.64 -1.48 14.93
CA SER A 44 14.73 -2.47 14.36
C SER A 44 13.27 -2.09 14.61
N THR A 45 12.90 -1.76 15.85
CA THR A 45 11.50 -1.43 16.20
C THR A 45 11.03 -0.16 15.50
N SER A 46 11.82 0.92 15.58
CA SER A 46 11.45 2.19 14.94
C SER A 46 11.37 2.07 13.42
N SER A 47 12.29 1.34 12.79
CA SER A 47 12.28 1.12 11.35
C SER A 47 11.12 0.25 10.91
N GLY A 48 10.81 -0.81 11.66
CA GLY A 48 9.63 -1.66 11.40
C GLY A 48 8.32 -0.86 11.45
N ILE A 49 8.17 0.00 12.46
CA ILE A 49 7.03 0.92 12.57
C ILE A 49 6.97 1.87 11.36
N LEU A 50 8.10 2.46 10.95
CA LEU A 50 8.13 3.35 9.79
C LEU A 50 7.77 2.65 8.48
N ILE A 51 8.21 1.40 8.27
CA ILE A 51 7.80 0.60 7.12
C ILE A 51 6.28 0.38 7.15
N MET A 52 5.73 -0.03 8.30
CA MET A 52 4.28 -0.22 8.43
C MET A 52 3.50 1.08 8.17
N LEU A 53 3.95 2.21 8.72
CA LEU A 53 3.32 3.51 8.47
C LEU A 53 3.40 3.93 7.00
N THR A 54 4.52 3.70 6.32
CA THR A 54 4.65 4.04 4.89
C THR A 54 3.80 3.15 4.00
N LEU A 55 3.67 1.86 4.32
CA LEU A 55 2.80 0.95 3.58
C LEU A 55 1.33 1.27 3.81
N TRP A 56 0.93 1.46 5.06
CA TRP A 56 -0.47 1.65 5.42
C TRP A 56 -0.99 3.04 5.07
N PHE A 57 -0.21 4.09 5.33
CA PHE A 57 -0.62 5.50 5.17
C PHE A 57 0.07 6.26 4.03
N GLY A 58 0.98 5.61 3.31
CA GLY A 58 1.69 6.24 2.18
C GLY A 58 0.72 6.66 1.07
N THR A 59 -0.34 5.89 0.85
CA THR A 59 -1.38 6.21 -0.13
C THR A 59 -2.11 7.49 0.25
N PHE A 60 -2.55 7.63 1.50
CA PHE A 60 -3.20 8.83 2.00
C PHE A 60 -2.34 10.08 1.75
N TYR A 61 -1.03 9.99 2.05
CA TYR A 61 -0.07 11.07 1.84
C TYR A 61 0.09 11.41 0.34
N ILE A 62 0.33 10.41 -0.50
CA ILE A 62 0.56 10.59 -1.94
C ILE A 62 -0.67 11.19 -2.60
N TYR A 63 -1.85 10.62 -2.35
CA TYR A 63 -3.10 11.08 -2.93
C TYR A 63 -3.39 12.52 -2.54
N SER A 64 -3.19 12.86 -1.27
CA SER A 64 -3.40 14.20 -0.73
C SER A 64 -2.48 15.23 -1.37
N LEU A 65 -1.18 14.96 -1.43
CA LEU A 65 -0.25 15.89 -2.06
C LEU A 65 -0.48 16.03 -3.56
N ALA A 66 -0.73 14.93 -4.26
CA ALA A 66 -0.97 14.96 -5.70
C ALA A 66 -2.24 15.76 -6.03
N TYR A 67 -3.31 15.62 -5.24
CA TYR A 67 -4.52 16.44 -5.38
C TYR A 67 -4.25 17.93 -5.12
N LEU A 68 -3.56 18.26 -4.02
CA LEU A 68 -3.25 19.65 -3.69
C LEU A 68 -2.35 20.31 -4.74
N ARG A 69 -1.58 19.52 -5.49
CA ARG A 69 -0.69 19.97 -6.59
C ARG A 69 -1.39 19.97 -7.96
N GLY A 70 -2.69 19.69 -8.01
CA GLY A 70 -3.51 19.76 -9.22
C GLY A 70 -3.38 18.56 -10.16
N ALA A 71 -2.98 17.38 -9.66
CA ALA A 71 -2.98 16.15 -10.43
C ALA A 71 -4.42 15.69 -10.76
N SER A 72 -4.58 15.11 -11.95
CA SER A 72 -5.83 14.48 -12.38
C SER A 72 -6.20 13.27 -11.51
N LEU A 73 -7.45 12.79 -11.58
CA LEU A 73 -7.86 11.59 -10.84
C LEU A 73 -6.99 10.37 -11.21
N PHE A 74 -6.76 10.15 -12.50
CA PHE A 74 -5.96 9.03 -12.98
C PHE A 74 -4.51 9.10 -12.48
N GLU A 75 -3.86 10.27 -12.61
CA GLU A 75 -2.50 10.47 -12.09
C GLU A 75 -2.41 10.16 -10.59
N ARG A 76 -3.43 10.52 -9.80
CA ARG A 76 -3.44 10.27 -8.35
C ARG A 76 -3.60 8.79 -8.03
N ILE A 77 -4.50 8.11 -8.72
CA ILE A 77 -4.72 6.68 -8.54
C ILE A 77 -3.43 5.93 -8.89
N VAL A 78 -2.88 6.13 -10.09
CA VAL A 78 -1.65 5.47 -10.53
C VAL A 78 -0.49 5.76 -9.57
N ALA A 79 -0.38 7.00 -9.07
CA ALA A 79 0.65 7.36 -8.10
C ALA A 79 0.59 6.54 -6.81
N CYS A 80 -0.60 6.19 -6.33
CA CYS A 80 -0.78 5.42 -5.10
C CYS A 80 -0.42 3.94 -5.28
N PHE A 81 -0.61 3.37 -6.47
CA PHE A 81 -0.25 1.99 -6.76
C PHE A 81 1.26 1.74 -6.80
N ILE A 82 2.08 2.76 -7.12
CA ILE A 82 3.52 2.58 -7.33
C ILE A 82 4.24 2.03 -6.07
N PRO A 83 4.12 2.64 -4.87
CA PRO A 83 4.77 2.09 -3.67
C PRO A 83 4.27 0.69 -3.31
N ALA A 84 2.96 0.44 -3.39
CA ALA A 84 2.38 -0.87 -3.10
C ALA A 84 2.91 -1.94 -4.06
N PHE A 85 2.97 -1.62 -5.35
CA PHE A 85 3.52 -2.51 -6.37
C PHE A 85 5.01 -2.78 -6.14
N LEU A 86 5.81 -1.76 -5.81
CA LEU A 86 7.23 -1.94 -5.49
C LEU A 86 7.43 -2.84 -4.27
N TRP A 87 6.59 -2.71 -3.24
CA TRP A 87 6.62 -3.59 -2.07
C TRP A 87 6.29 -5.03 -2.43
N ALA A 88 5.14 -5.27 -3.09
CA ALA A 88 4.72 -6.61 -3.50
C ALA A 88 5.73 -7.28 -4.45
N THR A 89 6.34 -6.48 -5.35
CA THR A 89 7.43 -6.96 -6.23
C THR A 89 8.65 -7.36 -5.43
N LYS A 90 9.04 -6.57 -4.43
CA LYS A 90 10.16 -6.88 -3.55
C LYS A 90 9.91 -8.17 -2.75
N GLU A 91 8.70 -8.38 -2.23
CA GLU A 91 8.32 -9.64 -1.58
C GLU A 91 8.38 -10.82 -2.56
N SER A 92 7.86 -10.65 -3.77
CA SER A 92 7.86 -11.69 -4.80
C SER A 92 9.27 -12.05 -5.26
N ILE A 93 10.20 -11.08 -5.35
CA ILE A 93 11.62 -11.36 -5.65
C ILE A 93 12.26 -12.21 -4.56
N ILE A 94 11.94 -11.96 -3.29
CA ILE A 94 12.43 -12.81 -2.19
C ILE A 94 11.86 -14.23 -2.35
N MET A 95 10.57 -14.36 -2.67
CA MET A 95 9.93 -15.67 -2.88
C MET A 95 10.51 -16.43 -4.08
N ALA A 96 10.93 -15.73 -5.14
CA ALA A 96 11.59 -16.34 -6.29
C ALA A 96 12.97 -16.93 -5.97
N GLY A 97 13.55 -16.62 -4.81
CA GLY A 97 14.76 -17.30 -4.31
C GLY A 97 14.48 -18.69 -3.72
N ILE A 98 13.22 -19.01 -3.44
CA ILE A 98 12.78 -20.26 -2.80
C ILE A 98 11.89 -21.08 -3.73
N TYR A 99 11.00 -20.40 -4.47
CA TYR A 99 10.01 -20.98 -5.37
C TYR A 99 10.33 -20.65 -6.83
N SER A 100 9.68 -21.35 -7.77
CA SER A 100 9.75 -21.00 -9.18
C SER A 100 9.14 -19.61 -9.46
N VAL A 101 9.52 -18.97 -10.57
CA VAL A 101 9.02 -17.63 -10.94
C VAL A 101 7.48 -17.56 -10.99
N PRO A 102 6.76 -18.52 -11.59
CA PRO A 102 5.29 -18.51 -11.59
C PRO A 102 4.68 -18.60 -10.19
N GLU A 103 5.26 -19.40 -9.31
CA GLU A 103 4.84 -19.52 -7.92
C GLU A 103 5.10 -18.22 -7.16
N ALA A 104 6.25 -17.58 -7.36
CA ALA A 104 6.56 -16.29 -6.76
C ALA A 104 5.58 -15.20 -7.19
N ILE A 105 5.10 -15.20 -8.44
CA ILE A 105 4.06 -14.28 -8.93
C ILE A 105 2.72 -14.54 -8.24
N TYR A 106 2.41 -15.78 -7.90
CA TYR A 106 1.17 -16.11 -7.18
C TYR A 106 1.10 -15.42 -5.81
N PHE A 107 2.24 -15.12 -5.18
CA PHE A 107 2.28 -14.41 -3.90
C PHE A 107 1.77 -12.96 -3.94
N TYR A 108 1.63 -12.32 -5.12
CA TYR A 108 0.89 -11.05 -5.23
C TYR A 108 -0.58 -11.16 -4.79
N LEU A 109 -1.12 -12.38 -4.79
CA LEU A 109 -2.48 -12.68 -4.33
C LEU A 109 -2.50 -13.04 -2.84
N SER A 110 -1.39 -12.88 -2.12
CA SER A 110 -1.31 -13.14 -0.69
C SER A 110 -2.32 -12.30 0.08
N VAL A 111 -2.78 -12.82 1.23
CA VAL A 111 -3.73 -12.12 2.10
C VAL A 111 -3.17 -10.76 2.54
N VAL A 112 -1.85 -10.65 2.72
CA VAL A 112 -1.19 -9.40 3.12
C VAL A 112 -1.24 -8.36 2.01
N ASP A 113 -0.98 -8.73 0.76
CA ASP A 113 -1.07 -7.81 -0.38
C ASP A 113 -2.53 -7.41 -0.66
N GLN A 114 -3.48 -8.32 -0.45
CA GLN A 114 -4.91 -8.01 -0.50
C GLN A 114 -5.32 -6.98 0.57
N TRP A 115 -4.80 -7.10 1.79
CA TRP A 115 -5.01 -6.11 2.84
C TRP A 115 -4.44 -4.75 2.44
N LEU A 116 -3.22 -4.72 1.91
CA LEU A 116 -2.57 -3.49 1.43
C LEU A 116 -3.38 -2.80 0.32
N VAL A 117 -3.91 -3.56 -0.64
CA VAL A 117 -4.76 -3.00 -1.71
C VAL A 117 -6.08 -2.48 -1.14
N SER A 118 -6.68 -3.21 -0.20
CA SER A 118 -7.96 -2.84 0.41
C SER A 118 -7.84 -1.54 1.21
N THR A 119 -6.79 -1.40 2.02
CA THR A 119 -6.51 -0.16 2.77
C THR A 119 -6.21 0.98 1.80
N MET A 120 -5.36 0.79 0.80
CA MET A 120 -5.07 1.80 -0.23
C MET A 120 -6.34 2.34 -0.90
N ILE A 121 -7.27 1.47 -1.31
CA ILE A 121 -8.54 1.90 -1.93
C ILE A 121 -9.37 2.74 -0.94
N ALA A 122 -9.47 2.31 0.32
CA ALA A 122 -10.17 3.06 1.35
C ALA A 122 -9.52 4.43 1.58
N GLU A 123 -8.19 4.49 1.70
CA GLU A 123 -7.43 5.72 1.92
C GLU A 123 -7.58 6.74 0.79
N MET A 124 -7.57 6.28 -0.47
CA MET A 124 -7.84 7.16 -1.62
C MET A 124 -9.23 7.79 -1.52
N GLY A 125 -10.24 7.01 -1.14
CA GLY A 125 -11.60 7.49 -0.94
C GLY A 125 -11.71 8.48 0.22
N ILE A 126 -11.11 8.17 1.39
CA ILE A 126 -11.10 9.06 2.56
C ILE A 126 -10.40 10.38 2.19
N SER A 127 -9.23 10.30 1.54
CA SER A 127 -8.46 11.47 1.10
C SER A 127 -9.28 12.36 0.15
N GLU A 128 -9.93 11.78 -0.85
CA GLU A 128 -10.79 12.52 -1.79
C GLU A 128 -11.91 13.27 -1.06
N LEU A 129 -12.58 12.63 -0.09
CA LEU A 129 -13.64 13.27 0.71
C LEU A 129 -13.12 14.43 1.55
N LEU A 130 -12.02 14.22 2.27
CA LEU A 130 -11.42 15.25 3.13
C LEU A 130 -10.96 16.46 2.32
N LEU A 131 -10.32 16.21 1.18
CA LEU A 131 -9.78 17.26 0.33
C LEU A 131 -10.88 18.02 -0.43
N ARG A 132 -11.96 17.36 -0.84
CA ARG A 132 -13.15 18.02 -1.38
C ARG A 132 -13.84 18.87 -0.34
N ARG A 133 -13.97 18.37 0.90
CA ARG A 133 -14.53 19.15 2.02
C ARG A 133 -13.69 20.40 2.29
N ALA A 134 -12.36 20.27 2.32
CA ALA A 134 -11.45 21.39 2.48
C ALA A 134 -11.52 22.38 1.30
N ALA A 135 -11.64 21.89 0.06
CA ALA A 135 -11.75 22.73 -1.14
C ALA A 135 -13.10 23.49 -1.21
N ARG A 136 -14.20 22.87 -0.77
CA ARG A 136 -15.52 23.53 -0.68
C ARG A 136 -15.48 24.72 0.28
N LYS A 137 -14.78 24.59 1.42
CA LYS A 137 -14.55 25.72 2.34
C LYS A 137 -13.78 26.89 1.72
N ARG A 138 -13.08 26.66 0.60
CA ARG A 138 -12.34 27.67 -0.17
C ARG A 138 -13.07 28.14 -1.43
N GLY A 139 -14.38 27.84 -1.54
CA GLY A 139 -15.21 28.27 -2.68
C GLY A 139 -15.00 27.45 -3.96
N VAL A 140 -14.24 26.35 -3.94
CA VAL A 140 -14.07 25.49 -5.11
C VAL A 140 -15.26 24.55 -5.22
N VAL A 141 -16.00 24.64 -6.33
CA VAL A 141 -17.15 23.77 -6.63
C VAL A 141 -16.72 22.67 -7.60
N HIS A 142 -16.87 21.42 -7.18
CA HIS A 142 -16.63 20.25 -8.04
C HIS A 142 -17.88 19.93 -8.86
N LYS A 143 -17.70 19.70 -10.16
CA LYS A 143 -18.79 19.38 -11.10
C LYS A 143 -19.49 18.03 -10.83
N ARG A 144 -18.81 17.10 -10.15
CA ARG A 144 -19.33 15.74 -9.89
C ARG A 144 -19.39 15.47 -8.39
N GLY A 145 -20.41 14.76 -7.94
CA GLY A 145 -20.55 14.30 -6.56
C GLY A 145 -19.43 13.33 -6.12
N PRO A 146 -19.31 13.05 -4.81
CA PRO A 146 -18.24 12.22 -4.26
C PRO A 146 -18.51 10.70 -4.33
N ALA A 147 -19.47 10.24 -5.15
CA ALA A 147 -19.92 8.85 -5.17
C ALA A 147 -18.77 7.84 -5.32
N VAL A 148 -17.82 8.09 -6.23
CA VAL A 148 -16.65 7.22 -6.45
C VAL A 148 -15.80 7.08 -5.19
N ALA A 149 -15.64 8.17 -4.41
CA ALA A 149 -14.86 8.14 -3.18
C ALA A 149 -15.58 7.31 -2.09
N ILE A 150 -16.91 7.45 -1.99
CA ILE A 150 -17.72 6.68 -1.04
C ILE A 150 -17.67 5.20 -1.39
N ILE A 151 -17.84 4.85 -2.67
CA ILE A 151 -17.75 3.47 -3.16
C ILE A 151 -16.37 2.89 -2.85
N ALA A 152 -15.29 3.63 -3.09
CA ALA A 152 -13.94 3.20 -2.76
C ALA A 152 -13.78 2.91 -1.26
N ILE A 153 -14.31 3.76 -0.38
CA ILE A 153 -14.29 3.52 1.07
C ILE A 153 -15.05 2.25 1.43
N VAL A 154 -16.27 2.10 0.93
CA VAL A 154 -17.13 0.94 1.23
C VAL A 154 -16.48 -0.36 0.75
N ILE A 155 -15.92 -0.38 -0.47
CA ILE A 155 -15.25 -1.57 -1.01
C ILE A 155 -13.96 -1.85 -0.24
N GLY A 156 -13.11 -0.84 -0.01
CA GLY A 156 -11.83 -1.02 0.66
C GLY A 156 -11.98 -1.47 2.11
N ILE A 157 -12.82 -0.77 2.90
CA ILE A 157 -13.10 -1.15 4.29
C ILE A 157 -13.89 -2.46 4.32
N GLY A 158 -14.88 -2.63 3.45
CA GLY A 158 -15.69 -3.85 3.38
C GLY A 158 -14.83 -5.09 3.14
N ASN A 159 -13.92 -5.04 2.17
CA ASN A 159 -13.01 -6.15 1.88
C ASN A 159 -12.01 -6.40 3.02
N PHE A 160 -11.46 -5.34 3.60
CA PHE A 160 -10.56 -5.44 4.74
C PHE A 160 -11.26 -6.07 5.96
N LEU A 161 -12.46 -5.62 6.30
CA LEU A 161 -13.25 -6.18 7.40
C LEU A 161 -13.73 -7.60 7.10
N PHE A 162 -14.12 -7.89 5.87
CA PHE A 162 -14.53 -9.23 5.47
C PHE A 162 -13.38 -10.24 5.67
N THR A 163 -12.19 -9.90 5.18
CA THR A 163 -11.01 -10.75 5.34
C THR A 163 -10.58 -10.88 6.81
N LEU A 164 -10.63 -9.80 7.59
CA LEU A 164 -10.22 -9.78 9.00
C LEU A 164 -11.23 -10.42 9.96
N LEU A 165 -12.53 -10.24 9.74
CA LEU A 165 -13.57 -10.83 10.60
C LEU A 165 -13.78 -12.32 10.30
N TRP A 166 -13.37 -12.79 9.12
CA TRP A 166 -13.42 -14.19 8.77
C TRP A 166 -12.22 -14.96 9.35
N ASP A 167 -12.22 -15.06 10.69
CA ASP A 167 -11.19 -15.73 11.49
C ASP A 167 -9.80 -15.10 11.33
N VAL A 168 -9.71 -13.76 11.40
CA VAL A 168 -8.43 -13.02 11.32
C VAL A 168 -7.65 -13.32 10.04
N GLY A 169 -8.35 -13.63 8.94
CA GLY A 169 -7.76 -13.94 7.65
C GLY A 169 -7.33 -15.40 7.46
N VAL A 170 -7.53 -16.27 8.45
CA VAL A 170 -7.17 -17.70 8.37
C VAL A 170 -7.87 -18.39 7.20
N ASN A 171 -9.15 -18.09 6.96
CA ASN A 171 -9.89 -18.68 5.84
C ASN A 171 -9.39 -18.20 4.48
N HIS A 172 -9.00 -16.93 4.36
CA HIS A 172 -8.38 -16.43 3.13
C HIS A 172 -7.01 -17.05 2.91
N PHE A 173 -6.26 -17.31 3.97
CA PHE A 173 -5.01 -18.04 3.91
C PHE A 173 -5.22 -19.48 3.43
N TYR A 174 -6.23 -20.19 3.92
CA TYR A 174 -6.57 -21.53 3.42
C TYR A 174 -6.98 -21.51 1.95
N ILE A 175 -7.83 -20.58 1.52
CA ILE A 175 -8.19 -20.42 0.10
C ILE A 175 -6.94 -20.17 -0.76
N PHE A 176 -6.04 -19.30 -0.30
CA PHE A 176 -4.78 -19.03 -0.97
C PHE A 176 -3.93 -20.29 -1.11
N MET A 177 -3.78 -21.07 -0.02
CA MET A 177 -2.98 -22.31 0.00
C MET A 177 -3.61 -23.43 -0.82
N ASP A 178 -4.92 -23.60 -0.78
CA ASP A 178 -5.63 -24.60 -1.59
C ASP A 178 -5.57 -24.23 -3.07
N GLY A 179 -5.70 -22.95 -3.42
CA GLY A 179 -5.47 -22.46 -4.78
C GLY A 179 -4.03 -22.70 -5.24
N TYR A 180 -3.05 -22.47 -4.38
CA TYR A 180 -1.64 -22.74 -4.67
C TYR A 180 -1.42 -24.23 -4.97
N ARG A 181 -1.94 -25.13 -4.12
CA ARG A 181 -1.87 -26.58 -4.32
C ARG A 181 -2.55 -27.03 -5.60
N ALA A 182 -3.73 -26.47 -5.91
CA ALA A 182 -4.49 -26.81 -7.11
C ALA A 182 -3.77 -26.40 -8.40
N ILE A 183 -3.07 -25.26 -8.39
CA ILE A 183 -2.37 -24.74 -9.57
C ILE A 183 -1.00 -25.41 -9.76
N PHE A 184 -0.24 -25.60 -8.68
CA PHE A 184 1.17 -26.01 -8.75
C PHE A 184 1.43 -27.46 -8.31
N CYS A 185 0.40 -28.20 -7.87
CA CYS A 185 0.50 -29.60 -7.42
C CYS A 185 1.51 -29.85 -6.28
N SER A 186 1.97 -28.79 -5.60
CA SER A 186 2.90 -28.88 -4.48
C SER A 186 2.19 -29.45 -3.24
N GLY A 187 2.62 -30.61 -2.74
CA GLY A 187 2.02 -31.26 -1.56
C GLY A 187 1.08 -32.44 -1.85
N MET A 188 1.05 -32.95 -3.09
CA MET A 188 0.44 -34.25 -3.45
C MET A 188 1.49 -35.37 -3.58
N MET A 189 2.51 -35.36 -2.70
CA MET A 189 3.42 -36.51 -2.48
C MET A 189 3.38 -36.89 -1.01
#